data_AF-A0A958KLZ4-F1
#
_entry.id   AF-A0A958KLZ4-F1
#
_cell.length_a   1.000
_cell.length_b   1.000
_cell.length_c   1.000
_cell.angle_alpha   90.00
_cell.angle_beta   90.00
_cell.angle_gamma   90.00
#
_symmetry.space_group_name_H-M   'P 1'
#
loop_
_entity.id
_entity.type
_entity.pdbx_description
1 polymer ?
#
loop_
_entity_poly.entity_id
_entity_poly.type
_entity_poly.pdbx_seq_one_letter_code
_entity_poly.pdbx_strand_id
1 'polypeptide(L)'
;MDSYYVWQIISFSWTEVGIEYPECQELVEKAQISIEDLPEVDRIYFRDVCASFAPVAILGFPLWMFVIPDWGYGEEDLRERMERWYKRPYFLHFLNPLRVLGYPIALLMSWGNRSKLRRAVIAKTG
;
A
#
# COMPACT_ATOMS: atom_id res chain seq x y z
N MET A 1 -15.46 -2.08 4.83
CA MET A 1 -14.02 -2.39 4.68
C MET A 1 -13.19 -1.50 5.60
N ASP A 2 -12.24 -2.06 6.34
CA ASP A 2 -11.20 -1.28 7.04
C ASP A 2 -10.04 -0.97 6.09
N SER A 3 -9.81 0.33 5.84
CA SER A 3 -8.75 0.83 4.95
C SER A 3 -7.34 0.40 5.38
N TYR A 4 -7.14 0.08 6.67
CA TYR A 4 -5.86 -0.39 7.20
C TYR A 4 -5.35 -1.62 6.46
N TYR A 5 -6.22 -2.58 6.14
CA TYR A 5 -5.78 -3.80 5.46
C TYR A 5 -5.37 -3.57 4.01
N VAL A 6 -5.99 -2.60 3.32
CA VAL A 6 -5.54 -2.19 1.99
C VAL A 6 -4.15 -1.55 2.10
N TRP A 7 -3.94 -0.68 3.10
CA TRP A 7 -2.62 -0.13 3.39
C TRP A 7 -1.60 -1.22 3.70
N GLN A 8 -1.97 -2.21 4.51
CA GLN A 8 -1.10 -3.31 4.92
C GLN A 8 -0.67 -4.14 3.71
N ILE A 9 -1.62 -4.68 2.94
CA ILE A 9 -1.36 -5.52 1.76
C ILE A 9 -0.49 -4.77 0.74
N ILE A 10 -0.79 -3.51 0.46
CA ILE A 10 -0.03 -2.73 -0.52
C ILE A 10 1.34 -2.31 0.03
N SER A 11 1.49 -2.08 1.34
CA SER A 11 2.77 -1.69 1.94
C SER A 11 3.86 -2.76 1.83
N PHE A 12 3.48 -4.04 1.68
CA PHE A 12 4.41 -5.12 1.35
C PHE A 12 5.15 -4.92 0.02
N SER A 13 4.75 -3.97 -0.80
CA SER A 13 5.50 -3.61 -2.03
C SER A 13 6.86 -2.97 -1.72
N TRP A 14 7.03 -2.52 -0.47
CA TRP A 14 8.26 -1.93 0.06
C TRP A 14 8.73 -2.72 1.28
N THR A 15 8.70 -4.05 1.19
CA THR A 15 9.37 -5.01 2.10
C THR A 15 10.37 -5.85 1.31
N GLU A 16 11.29 -6.55 1.98
CA GLU A 16 12.24 -7.42 1.30
C GLU A 16 11.55 -8.61 0.62
N VAL A 17 10.60 -9.25 1.32
CA VAL A 17 9.99 -10.50 0.88
C VAL A 17 8.71 -10.28 0.04
N GLY A 18 8.04 -9.15 0.19
CA GLY A 18 6.70 -8.96 -0.37
C GLY A 18 5.60 -9.70 0.39
N ILE A 19 4.38 -9.72 -0.17
CA ILE A 19 3.25 -10.49 0.36
C ILE A 19 2.97 -11.70 -0.53
N GLU A 20 2.79 -12.87 0.06
CA GLU A 20 2.39 -14.07 -0.68
C GLU A 20 0.89 -14.13 -0.94
N TYR A 21 0.47 -14.87 -1.97
CA TYR A 21 -0.95 -14.90 -2.34
C TYR A 21 -1.87 -15.47 -1.23
N PRO A 22 -1.52 -16.58 -0.54
CA PRO A 22 -2.35 -17.09 0.57
C PRO A 22 -2.50 -16.07 1.71
N GLU A 23 -1.42 -15.41 2.11
CA GLU A 23 -1.44 -14.36 3.13
C GLU A 23 -2.33 -13.17 2.68
N CYS A 24 -2.25 -12.79 1.41
CA CYS A 24 -3.12 -11.77 0.84
C CYS A 24 -4.61 -12.19 0.90
N GLN A 25 -4.93 -13.46 0.70
CA GLN A 25 -6.31 -13.96 0.83
C GLN A 25 -6.80 -13.87 2.28
N GLU A 26 -5.99 -14.32 3.24
CA GLU A 26 -6.31 -14.22 4.67
C GLU A 26 -6.58 -12.78 5.10
N LEU A 27 -5.77 -11.82 4.66
CA LEU A 27 -5.98 -10.40 4.97
C LEU A 27 -7.24 -9.84 4.30
N VAL A 28 -7.55 -10.23 3.05
CA VAL A 28 -8.78 -9.84 2.35
C VAL A 28 -10.02 -10.39 3.05
N GLU A 29 -9.95 -11.62 3.56
CA GLU A 29 -11.02 -12.24 4.35
C GLU A 29 -11.22 -11.54 5.68
N LYS A 30 -10.13 -11.33 6.43
CA LYS A 30 -10.13 -10.62 7.73
C LYS A 30 -10.68 -9.20 7.62
N ALA A 31 -10.34 -8.50 6.53
CA ALA A 31 -10.82 -7.16 6.23
C ALA A 31 -12.25 -7.10 5.68
N GLN A 32 -12.84 -8.27 5.41
CA GLN A 32 -14.15 -8.42 4.78
C GLN A 32 -14.27 -7.64 3.46
N ILE A 33 -13.18 -7.55 2.68
CA ILE A 33 -13.22 -6.84 1.39
C ILE A 33 -14.08 -7.65 0.43
N SER A 34 -15.00 -6.95 -0.22
CA SER A 34 -15.95 -7.46 -1.20
C SER A 34 -15.67 -6.88 -2.58
N ILE A 35 -16.34 -7.40 -3.62
CA ILE A 35 -16.15 -6.92 -4.98
C ILE A 35 -16.65 -5.47 -5.14
N GLU A 36 -17.65 -5.08 -4.35
CA GLU A 36 -18.22 -3.74 -4.28
C GLU A 36 -17.22 -2.71 -3.72
N ASP A 37 -16.25 -3.16 -2.91
CA ASP A 37 -15.22 -2.31 -2.33
C ASP A 37 -14.08 -1.99 -3.32
N LEU A 38 -13.97 -2.69 -4.45
CA LEU A 38 -12.84 -2.54 -5.38
C LEU A 38 -12.59 -1.10 -5.88
N PRO A 39 -13.62 -0.26 -6.15
CA PRO A 39 -13.40 1.15 -6.48
C PRO A 39 -12.76 1.93 -5.34
N GLU A 40 -13.14 1.65 -4.09
CA GLU A 40 -12.55 2.30 -2.90
C GLU A 40 -11.14 1.77 -2.62
N VAL A 41 -10.89 0.47 -2.84
CA VAL A 41 -9.54 -0.11 -2.83
C VAL A 41 -8.63 0.60 -3.82
N ASP A 42 -9.10 0.82 -5.06
CA ASP A 42 -8.33 1.53 -6.07
C ASP A 42 -8.10 2.99 -5.65
N ARG A 43 -9.10 3.67 -5.07
CA ARG A 43 -8.93 5.01 -4.51
C ARG A 43 -7.83 5.04 -3.44
N ILE A 44 -7.86 4.12 -2.49
CA ILE A 44 -6.86 4.01 -1.42
C ILE A 44 -5.48 3.69 -2.00
N TYR A 45 -5.40 2.77 -2.96
CA TYR A 45 -4.17 2.41 -3.64
C TYR A 45 -3.49 3.63 -4.29
N PHE A 46 -4.20 4.33 -5.17
CA PHE A 46 -3.65 5.47 -5.91
C PHE A 46 -3.45 6.68 -5.02
N ARG A 47 -4.50 7.07 -4.29
CA ARG A 47 -4.52 8.35 -3.58
C ARG A 47 -3.78 8.28 -2.25
N ASP A 48 -3.81 7.15 -1.57
CA ASP A 48 -3.37 7.10 -0.17
C ASP A 48 -2.04 6.36 -0.03
N VAL A 49 -2.00 5.07 -0.40
CA VAL A 49 -0.80 4.25 -0.18
C VAL A 49 0.34 4.66 -1.10
N CYS A 50 0.16 4.65 -2.43
CA CYS A 50 1.26 4.93 -3.37
C CYS A 50 1.80 6.35 -3.19
N ALA A 51 0.92 7.32 -2.94
CA ALA A 51 1.33 8.71 -2.71
C ALA A 51 2.06 8.89 -1.36
N SER A 52 1.65 8.17 -0.31
CA SER A 52 2.34 8.16 0.99
C SER A 52 3.73 7.53 0.90
N PHE A 53 3.84 6.42 0.16
CA PHE A 53 5.07 5.64 0.01
C PHE A 53 6.00 6.15 -1.09
N ALA A 54 5.60 7.13 -1.91
CA ALA A 54 6.44 7.71 -2.95
C ALA A 54 7.87 8.11 -2.50
N PRO A 55 8.09 8.76 -1.33
CA PRO A 55 9.44 9.06 -0.86
C PRO A 55 10.25 7.79 -0.53
N VAL A 56 9.58 6.75 -0.05
CA VAL A 56 10.21 5.44 0.22
C VAL A 56 10.54 4.75 -1.11
N ALA A 57 9.67 4.83 -2.11
CA ALA A 57 9.92 4.23 -3.41
C ALA A 57 11.15 4.85 -4.12
N ILE A 58 11.31 6.17 -4.06
CA ILE A 58 12.44 6.85 -4.72
C ILE A 58 13.76 6.74 -3.94
N LEU A 59 13.73 6.80 -2.60
CA LEU A 59 14.93 6.74 -1.76
C LEU A 59 15.29 5.30 -1.35
N GLY A 60 14.31 4.40 -1.32
CA GLY A 60 14.49 2.99 -0.98
C GLY A 60 15.24 2.23 -2.06
N PHE A 61 15.15 2.62 -3.34
CA PHE A 61 15.92 1.98 -4.41
C PHE A 61 17.45 2.06 -4.19
N PRO A 62 18.04 3.23 -3.87
CA PRO A 62 19.46 3.31 -3.52
C PRO A 62 19.80 2.87 -2.08
N LEU A 63 18.84 2.86 -1.15
CA LEU A 63 19.05 2.56 0.28
C LEU A 63 18.37 1.27 0.74
N TRP A 64 18.14 0.33 -0.18
CA TRP A 64 17.25 -0.83 0.02
C TRP A 64 17.59 -1.63 1.29
N MET A 65 18.87 -1.75 1.63
CA MET A 65 19.34 -2.47 2.83
C MET A 65 19.10 -1.75 4.17
N PHE A 66 18.73 -0.47 4.19
CA PHE A 66 18.66 0.32 5.44
C PHE A 66 17.26 0.81 5.82
N VAL A 67 16.31 0.80 4.87
CA VAL A 67 15.03 1.52 5.02
C VAL A 67 13.82 0.59 4.87
N ILE A 68 14.02 -0.59 4.29
CA ILE A 68 12.94 -1.51 3.95
C ILE A 68 12.88 -2.61 5.01
N PRO A 69 11.72 -2.83 5.67
CA PRO A 69 11.59 -3.91 6.63
C PRO A 69 11.57 -5.29 5.95
N ASP A 70 12.12 -6.29 6.64
CA ASP A 70 12.23 -7.65 6.12
C ASP A 70 10.85 -8.29 5.88
N TRP A 71 9.96 -8.24 6.88
CA TRP A 71 8.73 -9.04 6.95
C TRP A 71 7.41 -8.26 6.87
N GLY A 72 7.44 -6.92 6.86
CA GLY A 72 6.23 -6.09 6.94
C GLY A 72 6.42 -4.82 7.75
N TYR A 73 5.51 -3.87 7.58
CA TYR A 73 5.41 -2.72 8.47
C TYR A 73 4.69 -3.13 9.76
N GLY A 74 5.21 -2.73 10.91
CA GLY A 74 4.52 -2.90 12.18
C GLY A 74 3.15 -2.21 12.16
N GLU A 75 2.17 -2.78 12.84
CA GLU A 75 0.81 -2.23 12.86
C GLU A 75 0.80 -0.77 13.34
N GLU A 76 1.55 -0.47 14.41
CA GLU A 76 1.69 0.88 14.95
C GLU A 76 2.32 1.85 13.94
N ASP A 77 3.41 1.45 13.28
CA ASP A 77 4.11 2.27 12.28
C ASP A 77 3.20 2.62 11.09
N LEU A 78 2.46 1.62 10.62
CA LEU A 78 1.57 1.79 9.48
C LEU A 78 0.37 2.67 9.85
N ARG A 79 -0.22 2.48 11.04
CA ARG A 79 -1.30 3.34 11.56
C ARG A 79 -0.84 4.76 11.77
N GLU A 80 0.33 4.98 12.36
CA GLU A 80 0.87 6.32 12.56
C GLU A 80 1.13 7.02 11.21
N ARG A 81 1.62 6.28 10.21
CA ARG A 81 1.77 6.80 8.84
C ARG A 81 0.41 7.14 8.21
N MET A 82 -0.60 6.28 8.36
CA MET A 82 -1.96 6.54 7.89
C MET A 82 -2.54 7.81 8.52
N GLU A 83 -2.42 7.95 9.84
CA GLU A 83 -2.89 9.14 10.55
C GLU A 83 -2.18 10.41 10.06
N ARG A 84 -0.85 10.34 9.92
CA ARG A 84 -0.05 11.47 9.39
C ARG A 84 -0.46 11.83 7.96
N TRP A 85 -0.83 10.84 7.16
CA TRP A 85 -1.34 11.06 5.80
C TRP A 85 -2.68 11.79 5.82
N TYR A 86 -3.66 11.28 6.57
CA TYR A 86 -5.01 11.85 6.59
C TYR A 86 -5.11 13.19 7.36
N LYS A 87 -4.13 13.54 8.19
CA LYS A 87 -4.07 14.84 8.89
C LYS A 87 -3.92 16.04 7.95
N ARG A 88 -3.51 15.85 6.70
CA ARG A 88 -3.28 16.95 5.75
C ARG A 88 -4.13 16.79 4.48
N PRO A 89 -4.57 17.90 3.85
CA PRO A 89 -5.20 17.86 2.54
C PRO A 89 -4.30 17.23 1.48
N TYR A 90 -4.87 16.34 0.65
CA TYR A 90 -4.16 15.56 -0.37
C TYR A 90 -3.18 16.38 -1.24
N PHE A 91 -3.61 17.55 -1.73
CA PHE A 91 -2.79 18.39 -2.61
C PHE A 91 -1.53 18.94 -1.94
N LEU A 92 -1.56 19.19 -0.63
CA LEU A 92 -0.39 19.68 0.11
C LEU A 92 0.73 18.65 0.17
N HIS A 93 0.43 17.37 -0.06
CA HIS A 93 1.46 16.34 -0.08
C HIS A 93 2.41 16.47 -1.27
N PHE A 94 1.92 16.97 -2.41
CA PHE A 94 2.69 17.08 -3.66
C PHE A 94 3.51 18.37 -3.77
N LEU A 95 3.51 19.22 -2.75
CA LEU A 95 4.53 20.26 -2.59
C LEU A 95 5.93 19.65 -2.37
N ASN A 96 6.00 18.39 -1.95
CA ASN A 96 7.25 17.66 -1.84
C ASN A 96 7.63 17.04 -3.22
N PRO A 97 8.72 17.48 -3.86
CA PRO A 97 9.14 16.97 -5.16
C PRO A 97 9.45 15.47 -5.15
N LEU A 98 9.91 14.92 -4.03
CA LEU A 98 10.14 13.48 -3.89
C LEU A 98 8.86 12.66 -4.03
N ARG A 99 7.71 13.21 -3.64
CA ARG A 99 6.43 12.54 -3.86
C ARG A 99 6.03 12.55 -5.32
N VAL A 100 6.23 13.66 -6.02
CA VAL A 100 5.90 13.76 -7.45
C VAL A 100 6.75 12.76 -8.26
N LEU A 101 8.06 12.71 -7.99
CA LEU A 101 8.98 11.83 -8.71
C LEU A 101 8.88 10.36 -8.27
N GLY A 102 8.65 10.11 -6.97
CA GLY A 102 8.56 8.77 -6.44
C GLY A 102 7.20 8.10 -6.65
N TYR A 103 6.15 8.86 -6.97
CA TYR A 103 4.81 8.30 -7.13
C TYR A 103 4.68 7.32 -8.31
N PRO A 104 5.21 7.61 -9.52
CA PRO A 104 5.27 6.62 -10.59
C PRO A 104 6.03 5.35 -10.21
N ILE A 105 7.13 5.49 -9.46
CA ILE A 105 7.93 4.34 -8.98
C ILE A 105 7.10 3.51 -8.00
N ALA A 106 6.44 4.17 -7.05
CA ALA A 106 5.55 3.53 -6.08
C ALA A 106 4.46 2.71 -6.78
N LEU A 107 3.79 3.31 -7.78
CA LEU A 107 2.76 2.62 -8.56
C LEU A 107 3.26 1.38 -9.28
N LEU A 108 4.47 1.42 -9.84
CA LEU A 108 5.06 0.28 -10.54
C LEU A 108 5.42 -0.83 -9.57
N MET A 109 6.07 -0.49 -8.45
CA MET A 109 6.47 -1.46 -7.42
C MET A 109 5.26 -2.18 -6.82
N SER A 110 4.16 -1.45 -6.58
CA SER A 110 2.97 -2.02 -5.92
C SER A 110 1.94 -2.66 -6.84
N TRP A 111 2.17 -2.63 -8.15
CA TRP A 111 1.22 -3.19 -9.12
C TRP A 111 0.96 -4.68 -8.90
N GLY A 112 1.99 -5.44 -8.53
CA GLY A 112 1.89 -6.87 -8.21
C GLY A 112 0.95 -7.12 -7.04
N ASN A 113 1.10 -6.39 -5.94
CA ASN A 113 0.28 -6.54 -4.75
C ASN A 113 -1.16 -6.10 -4.98
N ARG A 114 -1.39 -5.01 -5.73
CA ARG A 114 -2.75 -4.62 -6.17
C ARG A 114 -3.41 -5.75 -6.97
N SER A 115 -2.67 -6.36 -7.89
CA SER A 115 -3.18 -7.46 -8.72
C SER A 115 -3.46 -8.72 -7.89
N LYS A 116 -2.65 -9.02 -6.86
CA LYS A 116 -2.92 -10.10 -5.89
C LYS A 116 -4.19 -9.81 -5.09
N LEU A 117 -4.34 -8.60 -4.54
CA LEU A 117 -5.52 -8.17 -3.77
C LEU A 117 -6.80 -8.32 -4.59
N ARG A 118 -6.84 -7.77 -5.81
CA ARG A 118 -8.03 -7.86 -6.67
C ARG A 118 -8.40 -9.30 -7.00
N ARG A 119 -7.40 -10.16 -7.28
CA ARG A 119 -7.62 -11.59 -7.52
C ARG A 119 -8.18 -12.29 -6.29
N ALA A 120 -7.66 -12.00 -5.10
CA ALA A 120 -8.15 -12.56 -3.85
C ALA A 120 -9.62 -12.16 -3.58
N VAL A 121 -9.98 -10.90 -3.81
CA VAL A 121 -11.37 -10.42 -3.68
C VAL A 121 -12.31 -11.14 -4.65
N ILE A 122 -11.90 -11.31 -5.91
CA ILE A 122 -12.72 -12.00 -6.93
C ILE A 122 -12.85 -13.49 -6.58
N ALA A 123 -11.75 -14.15 -6.19
CA ALA A 123 -11.74 -15.57 -5.85
C ALA A 123 -12.58 -15.91 -4.61
N LYS A 124 -12.73 -14.97 -3.67
CA LYS A 124 -13.63 -15.10 -2.51
C LYS A 124 -15.12 -15.06 -2.89
N THR A 125 -15.46 -14.46 -4.02
CA THR A 125 -16.85 -14.18 -4.42
C THR A 125 -17.42 -15.25 -5.38
N GLY A 126 -16.56 -16.08 -5.98
CA GLY A 126 -16.95 -17.17 -6.89
C GLY A 126 -16.82 -18.54 -6.23
#